data_AF-A0A327S5W1-F1
#
_entry.id   AF-A0A327S5W1-F1
#
_cell.length_a   1.000
_cell.length_b   1.000
_cell.length_c   1.000
_cell.angle_alpha   90.00
_cell.angle_beta   90.00
_cell.angle_gamma   90.00
#
_symmetry.space_group_name_H-M   'P 1'
#
loop_
_entity.id
_entity.type
_entity.pdbx_description
1 polymer ?
#
loop_
_entity_poly.entity_id
_entity_poly.type
_entity_poly.pdbx_seq_one_letter_code
_entity_poly.pdbx_strand_id
1 'polypeptide(L)'
;MFLELKSIGLFVEKQKQIKVYYKQQQVGDYFADLIVSESVIIEIKAAESLCEEHEFQLINYLKAREIEVGLLLNFGKKPQIKRKIFSNSSNQNNS
;
A
#
# COMPACT_ATOMS: atom_id res chain seq x y z
N MET A 1 0.84 -15.75 4.51
CA MET A 1 0.92 -14.74 3.42
C MET A 1 2.35 -14.31 3.12
N PHE A 2 3.09 -13.64 4.03
CA PHE A 2 4.50 -13.29 3.74
C PHE A 2 5.36 -14.52 3.41
N LEU A 3 5.28 -15.57 4.24
CA LEU A 3 6.02 -16.80 4.01
C LEU A 3 5.63 -17.42 2.66
N GLU A 4 4.36 -17.39 2.32
CA GLU A 4 3.85 -17.97 1.06
C GLU A 4 4.36 -17.20 -0.15
N LEU A 5 4.32 -15.86 -0.12
CA LEU A 5 4.87 -15.01 -1.17
C LEU A 5 6.39 -15.22 -1.32
N LYS A 6 7.12 -15.37 -0.21
CA LYS A 6 8.55 -15.73 -0.25
C LYS A 6 8.79 -17.14 -0.78
N SER A 7 7.95 -18.11 -0.43
CA SER A 7 8.11 -19.51 -0.85
C SER A 7 7.95 -19.69 -2.35
N ILE A 8 7.18 -18.81 -3.01
CA ILE A 8 7.05 -18.76 -4.48
C ILE A 8 8.11 -17.87 -5.15
N GLY A 9 9.14 -17.44 -4.40
CA GLY A 9 10.29 -16.72 -4.93
C GLY A 9 10.13 -15.20 -5.08
N LEU A 10 9.07 -14.59 -4.52
CA LEU A 10 8.91 -13.14 -4.58
C LEU A 10 9.78 -12.44 -3.54
N PHE A 11 10.32 -11.27 -3.92
CA PHE A 11 10.93 -10.34 -2.98
C PHE A 11 9.82 -9.68 -2.15
N VAL A 12 9.89 -9.80 -0.83
CA VAL A 12 8.88 -9.23 0.06
C VAL A 12 9.54 -8.57 1.25
N GLU A 13 9.20 -7.31 1.48
CA GLU A 13 9.55 -6.54 2.66
C GLU A 13 8.34 -6.44 3.59
N LYS A 14 8.55 -6.55 4.91
CA LYS A 14 7.51 -6.32 5.92
C LYS A 14 7.72 -4.99 6.61
N GLN A 15 6.62 -4.37 7.06
CA GLN A 15 6.66 -3.16 7.91
C GLN A 15 7.61 -2.10 7.35
N LYS A 16 7.52 -1.86 6.05
CA LYS A 16 8.36 -0.86 5.40
C LYS A 16 7.86 0.51 5.80
N GLN A 17 8.73 1.34 6.36
CA GLN A 17 8.41 2.72 6.69
C GLN A 17 8.09 3.51 5.41
N ILE A 18 6.98 4.25 5.44
CA ILE A 18 6.51 5.15 4.40
C ILE A 18 6.27 6.51 5.05
N LYS A 19 7.04 7.50 4.61
CA LYS A 19 6.79 8.90 4.92
C LYS A 19 5.56 9.34 4.13
N VAL A 20 4.48 9.68 4.83
CA VAL A 20 3.23 10.11 4.18
C VAL A 20 3.19 11.63 4.12
N TYR A 21 2.82 12.15 2.95
CA TYR A 21 2.73 13.57 2.68
C TYR A 21 1.30 13.97 2.33
N TYR A 22 0.83 15.05 2.93
CA TYR A 22 -0.40 15.73 2.54
C TYR A 22 -0.05 17.16 2.11
N LYS A 23 -0.42 17.55 0.89
CA LYS A 23 -0.06 18.86 0.30
C LYS A 23 1.43 19.20 0.47
N GLN A 24 2.32 18.25 0.16
CA GLN A 24 3.78 18.35 0.29
C GLN A 24 4.32 18.45 1.73
N GLN A 25 3.47 18.47 2.75
CA GLN A 25 3.89 18.44 4.14
C GLN A 25 3.89 17.00 4.66
N GLN A 26 4.99 16.57 5.29
CA GLN A 26 5.03 15.26 5.97
C GLN A 26 4.04 15.28 7.14
N VAL A 27 3.07 14.37 7.09
CA VAL A 27 2.02 14.24 8.12
C VAL A 27 2.24 13.07 9.05
N GLY A 28 3.23 12.22 8.77
CA GLY A 28 3.64 11.16 9.67
C GLY A 28 4.48 10.08 9.00
N ASP A 29 5.00 9.21 9.85
CA ASP A 29 5.64 7.96 9.46
C ASP A 29 4.64 6.83 9.65
N TYR A 30 4.34 6.16 8.55
CA TYR A 30 3.46 5.02 8.51
C TYR A 30 4.23 3.78 8.08
N PHE A 31 3.64 2.61 8.23
CA PHE A 31 4.28 1.35 7.87
C PHE A 31 3.33 0.55 7.00
N ALA A 32 3.79 0.18 5.80
CA ALA A 32 3.06 -0.76 4.97
C ALA A 32 3.25 -2.18 5.52
N ASP A 33 2.19 -2.98 5.56
CA ASP A 33 2.28 -4.36 6.06
C ASP A 33 3.25 -5.16 5.22
N LEU A 34 3.07 -5.14 3.90
CA LEU A 34 3.98 -5.75 2.92
C LEU A 34 4.20 -4.87 1.69
N ILE A 35 5.43 -4.91 1.18
CA ILE A 35 5.76 -4.48 -0.18
C ILE A 35 6.33 -5.68 -0.93
N VAL A 36 5.75 -5.98 -2.09
CA VAL A 36 6.13 -7.10 -2.95
C VAL A 36 6.82 -6.57 -4.19
N SER A 37 8.04 -7.05 -4.45
CA SER A 37 8.85 -6.71 -5.63
C SER A 37 8.91 -5.21 -5.93
N GLU A 38 8.94 -4.38 -4.88
CA GLU A 38 8.95 -2.90 -4.94
C GLU A 38 7.84 -2.27 -5.82
N SER A 39 6.79 -3.03 -6.15
CA SER A 39 5.80 -2.67 -7.18
C SER A 39 4.35 -2.89 -6.74
N VAL A 40 4.14 -3.59 -5.63
CA VAL A 40 2.80 -3.80 -5.06
C VAL A 40 2.84 -3.58 -3.56
N ILE A 41 1.96 -2.73 -3.04
CA ILE A 41 1.70 -2.57 -1.61
C ILE A 41 0.53 -3.46 -1.21
N ILE A 42 0.67 -4.23 -0.13
CA ILE A 42 -0.42 -5.03 0.44
C ILE A 42 -0.65 -4.58 1.87
N GLU A 43 -1.90 -4.21 2.16
CA GLU A 43 -2.41 -3.83 3.47
C GLU A 43 -3.40 -4.87 3.98
N ILE A 44 -3.18 -5.36 5.19
CA ILE A 44 -3.99 -6.39 5.83
C ILE A 44 -4.82 -5.74 6.93
N LYS A 45 -6.14 -5.92 6.86
CA LYS A 45 -7.07 -5.43 7.88
C LYS A 45 -7.80 -6.60 8.56
N ALA A 46 -8.18 -6.38 9.81
CA ALA A 46 -9.06 -7.27 10.57
C ALA A 46 -10.23 -6.44 11.11
N ALA A 47 -11.04 -5.93 10.20
CA ALA A 47 -12.15 -5.01 10.49
C ALA A 47 -13.49 -5.64 10.10
N GLU A 48 -14.60 -5.13 10.66
CA GLU A 48 -15.94 -5.58 10.26
C GLU A 48 -16.18 -5.38 8.76
N SER A 49 -15.68 -4.27 8.20
CA SER A 49 -15.67 -4.01 6.76
C SER A 49 -14.53 -3.06 6.37
N LEU A 50 -14.18 -3.03 5.08
CA LEU A 50 -13.32 -1.99 4.50
C LEU A 50 -14.11 -0.68 4.30
N CYS A 51 -13.69 0.38 4.99
CA CYS A 51 -14.14 1.75 4.80
C CYS A 51 -13.21 2.57 3.87
N GLU A 52 -13.64 3.78 3.51
CA GLU A 52 -12.92 4.68 2.61
C GLU A 52 -11.56 5.13 3.17
N GLU A 53 -11.43 5.25 4.49
CA GLU A 53 -10.20 5.64 5.17
C GLU A 53 -9.06 4.65 4.88
N HIS A 54 -9.37 3.35 4.80
CA HIS A 54 -8.39 2.34 4.41
C HIS A 54 -7.91 2.54 2.96
N GLU A 55 -8.82 2.92 2.06
CA GLU A 55 -8.51 3.18 0.66
C GLU A 55 -7.68 4.44 0.49
N PHE A 56 -8.01 5.52 1.20
CA PHE A 56 -7.24 6.75 1.20
C PHE A 56 -5.84 6.56 1.79
N GLN A 57 -5.71 5.79 2.87
CA GLN A 57 -4.40 5.40 3.41
C GLN A 57 -3.57 4.67 2.35
N LEU A 58 -4.12 3.66 1.69
CA LEU A 58 -3.41 2.93 0.64
C LEU A 58 -3.02 3.85 -0.53
N ILE A 59 -3.91 4.74 -0.99
CA ILE A 59 -3.61 5.71 -2.05
C ILE A 59 -2.46 6.64 -1.65
N ASN A 60 -2.41 7.07 -0.40
CA ASN A 60 -1.32 7.91 0.09
C ASN A 60 0.02 7.17 0.10
N TYR A 61 0.03 5.86 0.41
CA TYR A 61 1.23 5.05 0.33
C TYR A 61 1.71 4.90 -1.12
N LEU A 62 0.79 4.61 -2.06
CA LEU A 62 1.08 4.52 -3.49
C LEU A 62 1.75 5.79 -4.01
N LYS A 63 1.16 6.96 -3.70
CA LYS A 63 1.71 8.28 -4.02
C LYS A 63 3.11 8.50 -3.44
N ALA A 64 3.31 8.15 -2.17
CA ALA A 64 4.55 8.43 -1.45
C ALA A 64 5.74 7.57 -1.91
N ARG A 65 5.48 6.41 -2.54
CA ARG A 65 6.49 5.43 -2.96
C ARG A 65 6.61 5.26 -4.47
N GLU A 66 5.88 6.04 -5.26
CA GLU A 66 5.81 5.89 -6.72
C GLU A 66 5.41 4.47 -7.16
N ILE A 67 4.61 3.80 -6.32
CA ILE A 67 4.07 2.47 -6.59
C ILE A 67 2.64 2.62 -7.09
N GLU A 68 2.28 1.93 -8.16
CA GLU A 68 0.99 2.13 -8.82
C GLU A 68 -0.10 1.16 -8.37
N VAL A 69 0.26 0.00 -7.78
CA VAL A 69 -0.70 -1.05 -7.42
C VAL A 69 -0.73 -1.27 -5.92
N GLY A 70 -1.95 -1.22 -5.37
CA GLY A 70 -2.21 -1.50 -3.96
C GLY A 70 -3.34 -2.51 -3.76
N LEU A 71 -3.20 -3.38 -2.77
CA LEU A 71 -4.21 -4.36 -2.36
C LEU A 71 -4.60 -4.15 -0.89
N LEU A 72 -5.90 -4.02 -0.63
CA LEU A 72 -6.48 -4.12 0.70
C LEU A 72 -7.11 -5.49 0.86
N LEU A 73 -6.62 -6.25 1.83
CA LEU A 73 -7.11 -7.57 2.18
C LEU A 73 -7.69 -7.53 3.60
N ASN A 74 -9.01 -7.59 3.71
CA ASN A 74 -9.67 -7.68 5.02
C ASN A 74 -9.97 -9.14 5.35
N PHE A 75 -9.46 -9.60 6.49
CA PHE A 75 -9.72 -10.93 7.06
C PHE A 75 -10.61 -10.85 8.32
N GLY A 76 -11.43 -9.81 8.44
CA GLY A 76 -12.45 -9.72 9.48
C GLY A 76 -13.62 -10.71 9.27
N LYS A 77 -14.81 -10.37 9.77
CA LYS A 77 -15.98 -11.29 9.76
C LYS A 77 -16.29 -11.88 8.38
N LYS A 78 -16.12 -11.08 7.32
CA LYS A 78 -16.24 -11.51 5.93
C LYS A 78 -14.99 -11.10 5.16
N PRO A 79 -14.34 -12.02 4.43
CA PRO A 79 -13.21 -11.66 3.58
C PRO A 79 -13.59 -10.60 2.56
N GLN A 80 -12.80 -9.54 2.43
CA GLN A 80 -12.97 -8.51 1.41
C GLN A 80 -11.63 -8.18 0.76
N ILE A 81 -11.67 -7.95 -0.55
CA ILE A 81 -10.50 -7.57 -1.34
C ILE A 81 -10.84 -6.31 -2.11
N LYS A 82 -9.99 -5.28 -2.01
CA LYS A 82 -10.04 -4.11 -2.89
C LYS A 82 -8.69 -3.90 -3.55
N ARG A 83 -8.69 -3.69 -4.86
CA ARG A 83 -7.52 -3.31 -5.65
C ARG A 83 -7.58 -1.83 -5.99
N LYS A 84 -6.48 -1.11 -5.79
CA LYS A 84 -6.30 0.27 -6.23
C LYS A 84 -5.19 0.34 -7.28
N ILE A 85 -5.45 1.13 -8.31
CA ILE A 85 -4.48 1.50 -9.33
C ILE A 85 -4.34 3.01 -9.24
N PHE A 86 -3.12 3.48 -9.01
CA PHE A 86 -2.76 4.88 -8.99
C PHE A 86 -1.75 5.11 -10.11
N SER A 87 -2.20 5.74 -11.20
CA SER A 87 -1.30 6.10 -12.31
C SER A 87 -0.39 7.22 -11.84
N ASN A 88 0.90 6.93 -11.71
CA ASN A 88 1.90 7.94 -11.41
C ASN A 88 2.26 8.63 -12.74
N SER A 89 1.31 9.39 -13.29
CA SER A 89 1.55 10.15 -14.53
C SER A 89 2.72 11.09 -14.27
N SER A 90 3.83 10.83 -14.96
CA SER A 90 5.10 11.53 -14.83
C SER A 90 4.88 13.04 -14.88
N ASN A 91 5.05 13.73 -13.75
CA ASN A 91 5.47 15.12 -13.81
C ASN A 91 6.94 15.11 -14.27
N GLN A 92 7.15 15.04 -15.58
CA GLN A 92 8.31 15.69 -16.17
C GLN A 92 8.22 17.17 -15.82
N ASN A 93 8.98 17.60 -14.82
CA ASN A 93 9.44 18.97 -14.65
C ASN A 93 10.59 18.93 -13.63
N ASN A 94 11.71 18.33 -14.05
CA ASN A 94 13.02 18.79 -13.60
C ASN A 94 13.33 20.06 -14.40
N SER A 95 13.38 21.20 -13.72
CA SER A 95 14.09 22.41 -14.12
C SER A 95 14.80 22.97 -12.90
#